data_AF-A0A7V5C545-F1
#
_entry.id   AF-A0A7V5C545-F1
#
_cell.length_a   1.000
_cell.length_b   1.000
_cell.length_c   1.000
_cell.angle_alpha   90.00
_cell.angle_beta   90.00
_cell.angle_gamma   90.00
#
_symmetry.space_group_name_H-M   'P 1'
#
loop_
_entity.id
_entity.type
_entity.pdbx_description
1 polymer ?
#
loop_
_entity_poly.entity_id
_entity_poly.type
_entity_poly.pdbx_seq_one_letter_code
_entity_poly.pdbx_strand_id
1 'polypeptide(L)'
;MESKMNTNRVKQIVLLSSLFMIIGCNDSNGNGKSNSGDYSQSNYQTESMPSTVSTAISSNKSELTQDLKDSITYMYNEEKLAKEVYLNVYEKQPLQQLYNIASKSEIKHEEAVNDLAVKYDLNITLYPDTDIPYDKKSLDSYGNGRYPVVAVQELYDML
;
A
#
# COMPACT_ATOMS: atom_id res chain seq x y z
N MET A 1 46.38 9.89 -8.24
CA MET A 1 45.79 8.78 -7.45
C MET A 1 44.36 8.62 -7.93
N GLU A 2 44.18 7.76 -8.93
CA GLU A 2 42.88 7.47 -9.53
C GLU A 2 42.19 6.38 -8.71
N SER A 3 40.99 6.67 -8.19
CA SER A 3 40.16 5.70 -7.49
C SER A 3 39.16 5.10 -8.49
N LYS A 4 39.36 3.83 -8.84
CA LYS A 4 38.40 3.01 -9.59
C LYS A 4 37.25 2.61 -8.67
N MET A 5 36.07 3.14 -8.94
CA MET A 5 34.83 2.70 -8.29
C MET A 5 34.35 1.39 -8.92
N ASN A 6 34.10 0.37 -8.10
CA ASN A 6 33.81 -1.00 -8.50
C ASN A 6 32.30 -1.20 -8.73
N THR A 7 31.91 -1.20 -10.02
CA THR A 7 30.53 -1.39 -10.50
C THR A 7 30.13 -2.86 -10.41
N ASN A 8 29.66 -3.34 -9.24
CA ASN A 8 29.24 -4.75 -9.10
C ASN A 8 28.15 -5.02 -8.05
N ARG A 9 27.18 -4.13 -7.84
CA ARG A 9 25.97 -4.43 -7.04
C ARG A 9 24.68 -3.87 -7.63
N VAL A 10 24.53 -3.97 -8.95
CA VAL A 10 23.23 -3.76 -9.62
C VAL A 10 22.85 -5.09 -10.27
N LYS A 11 22.03 -5.87 -9.56
CA LYS A 11 21.18 -6.99 -10.02
C LYS A 11 20.78 -7.79 -8.79
N GLN A 12 19.48 -8.10 -8.65
CA GLN A 12 18.84 -9.04 -7.72
C GLN A 12 18.09 -8.41 -6.54
N ILE A 13 16.91 -7.82 -6.81
CA ILE A 13 15.73 -7.89 -5.92
C ILE A 13 14.54 -8.13 -6.87
N VAL A 14 14.41 -9.34 -7.43
CA VAL A 14 13.52 -10.43 -6.98
C VAL A 14 12.05 -10.02 -6.88
N LEU A 15 11.38 -10.18 -8.03
CA LEU A 15 10.00 -10.62 -8.21
C LEU A 15 9.39 -11.30 -6.97
N LEU A 16 8.41 -10.65 -6.34
CA LEU A 16 7.44 -11.32 -5.46
C LEU A 16 6.13 -11.52 -6.23
N SER A 17 6.14 -12.52 -7.11
CA SER A 17 4.98 -12.96 -7.87
C SER A 17 4.04 -13.81 -7.01
N SER A 18 2.82 -13.32 -6.84
CA SER A 18 1.55 -14.04 -6.99
C SER A 18 1.53 -15.54 -6.66
N LEU A 19 1.07 -15.90 -5.46
CA LEU A 19 0.51 -17.22 -5.21
C LEU A 19 -0.50 -17.20 -4.06
N PHE A 20 -1.78 -17.04 -4.37
CA PHE A 20 -2.86 -17.59 -3.54
C PHE A 20 -3.73 -18.47 -4.42
N MET A 21 -3.55 -19.78 -4.22
CA MET A 21 -4.31 -20.84 -4.88
C MET A 21 -5.74 -20.87 -4.37
N ILE A 22 -6.66 -21.00 -5.32
CA ILE A 22 -8.08 -21.30 -5.10
C ILE A 22 -8.18 -22.72 -4.53
N ILE A 23 -8.61 -22.86 -3.28
CA ILE A 23 -9.13 -24.13 -2.74
C ILE A 23 -10.66 -24.02 -2.79
N GLY A 24 -11.22 -24.44 -3.92
CA GLY A 24 -12.64 -24.77 -4.02
C GLY A 24 -12.85 -26.20 -3.55
N CYS A 25 -13.40 -26.38 -2.36
CA CYS A 25 -14.02 -27.65 -1.97
C CYS A 25 -15.48 -27.62 -2.38
N ASN A 26 -15.75 -28.26 -3.52
CA ASN A 26 -17.05 -28.63 -4.03
C ASN A 26 -17.47 -29.95 -3.36
N ASP A 27 -18.41 -29.90 -2.42
CA ASP A 27 -19.03 -31.10 -1.86
C ASP A 27 -20.42 -31.30 -2.48
N SER A 28 -20.60 -32.48 -3.08
CA SER A 28 -21.68 -32.80 -3.99
C SER A 28 -22.82 -33.49 -3.25
N ASN A 29 -24.02 -32.90 -3.24
CA ASN A 29 -25.27 -33.68 -3.15
C ASN A 29 -26.48 -32.86 -3.56
N GLY A 30 -27.13 -33.19 -4.68
CA GLY A 30 -28.42 -32.59 -5.04
C GLY A 30 -28.68 -32.47 -6.54
N ASN A 31 -29.48 -33.39 -7.05
CA ASN A 31 -29.94 -33.52 -8.43
C ASN A 31 -30.92 -32.39 -8.80
N GLY A 32 -30.68 -31.62 -9.87
CA GLY A 32 -31.60 -30.57 -10.35
C GLY A 32 -31.24 -30.03 -11.73
N LYS A 33 -32.14 -30.20 -12.69
CA LYS A 33 -32.02 -29.81 -14.11
C LYS A 33 -32.47 -28.35 -14.35
N SER A 34 -31.77 -27.69 -15.29
CA SER A 34 -32.22 -26.63 -16.22
C SER A 34 -32.08 -25.14 -15.86
N ASN A 35 -31.21 -24.49 -16.67
CA ASN A 35 -31.25 -23.13 -17.25
C ASN A 35 -31.85 -21.96 -16.45
N SER A 36 -31.00 -20.96 -16.17
CA SER A 36 -31.10 -19.59 -16.69
C SER A 36 -29.84 -18.81 -16.28
N GLY A 37 -29.29 -18.01 -17.20
CA GLY A 37 -28.11 -17.20 -16.96
C GLY A 37 -28.40 -16.15 -15.89
N ASP A 38 -27.75 -16.31 -14.75
CA ASP A 38 -27.71 -15.33 -13.68
C ASP A 38 -26.23 -14.96 -13.49
N TYR A 39 -25.85 -13.81 -14.05
CA TYR A 39 -24.53 -13.23 -13.81
C TYR A 39 -24.51 -12.83 -12.34
N SER A 40 -23.97 -13.74 -11.52
CA SER A 40 -23.75 -13.60 -10.09
C SER A 40 -23.28 -12.19 -9.75
N GLN A 41 -24.18 -11.50 -9.07
CA GLN A 41 -23.94 -10.33 -8.24
C GLN A 41 -22.73 -10.63 -7.34
N SER A 42 -21.57 -10.07 -7.69
CA SER A 42 -20.39 -10.16 -6.85
C SER A 42 -20.71 -9.42 -5.55
N ASN A 43 -20.91 -10.21 -4.49
CA ASN A 43 -20.96 -9.76 -3.12
C ASN A 43 -19.58 -9.16 -2.82
N TYR A 44 -19.39 -7.87 -3.07
CA TYR A 44 -18.26 -7.13 -2.53
C TYR A 44 -18.48 -7.07 -1.02
N GLN A 45 -18.02 -8.12 -0.33
CA GLN A 45 -17.75 -8.01 1.09
C GLN A 45 -16.81 -6.83 1.23
N THR A 46 -17.22 -5.83 2.02
CA THR A 46 -16.34 -4.78 2.48
C THR A 46 -15.29 -5.47 3.34
N GLU A 47 -14.21 -5.95 2.72
CA GLU A 47 -13.09 -6.59 3.41
C GLU A 47 -12.48 -5.53 4.34
N SER A 48 -12.93 -5.51 5.59
CA SER A 48 -12.39 -4.65 6.63
C SER A 48 -10.95 -5.06 6.91
N MET A 49 -10.14 -4.12 7.42
CA MET A 49 -8.78 -4.43 7.87
C MET A 49 -8.78 -5.70 8.74
N PRO A 50 -7.85 -6.65 8.51
CA PRO A 50 -7.83 -7.90 9.28
C PRO A 50 -7.86 -7.62 10.78
N SER A 51 -8.67 -8.37 11.52
CA SER A 51 -8.89 -8.15 12.96
C SER A 51 -7.59 -8.19 13.76
N THR A 52 -6.60 -8.98 13.32
CA THR A 52 -5.26 -9.06 13.89
C THR A 52 -4.50 -7.73 13.78
N VAL A 53 -4.59 -7.06 12.63
CA VAL A 53 -3.93 -5.76 12.38
C VAL A 53 -4.59 -4.67 13.21
N SER A 54 -5.93 -4.60 13.20
CA SER A 54 -6.68 -3.63 14.02
C SER A 54 -6.43 -3.80 15.53
N THR A 55 -6.34 -5.05 16.00
CA THR A 55 -5.99 -5.36 17.40
C THR A 55 -4.56 -4.94 17.73
N ALA A 56 -3.60 -5.19 16.83
CA ALA A 56 -2.21 -4.79 17.01
C ALA A 56 -2.04 -3.27 17.05
N ILE A 57 -2.82 -2.51 16.27
CA ILE A 57 -2.84 -1.04 16.31
C ILE A 57 -3.43 -0.55 17.65
N SER A 58 -4.48 -1.18 18.16
CA SER A 58 -5.16 -0.73 19.39
C SER A 58 -4.45 -1.11 20.70
N SER A 59 -3.41 -1.95 20.65
CA SER A 59 -2.65 -2.40 21.84
C SER A 59 -1.70 -1.33 22.40
N ASN A 60 -1.13 -1.58 23.59
CA ASN A 60 -0.11 -0.71 24.20
C ASN A 60 1.04 -0.41 23.23
N LYS A 61 1.52 0.84 23.24
CA LYS A 61 2.63 1.27 22.39
C LYS A 61 3.94 0.65 22.91
N SER A 62 4.71 0.06 22.01
CA SER A 62 6.13 -0.27 22.26
C SER A 62 7.00 0.93 21.87
N GLU A 63 8.26 0.95 22.28
CA GLU A 63 9.20 1.96 21.76
C GLU A 63 9.68 1.54 20.36
N LEU A 64 9.63 2.47 19.40
CA LEU A 64 10.15 2.25 18.05
C LEU A 64 11.59 2.76 17.94
N THR A 65 12.43 1.98 17.26
CA THR A 65 13.73 2.45 16.77
C THR A 65 13.52 3.46 15.63
N GLN A 66 14.53 4.28 15.34
CA GLN A 66 14.44 5.23 14.23
C GLN A 66 14.21 4.51 12.88
N ASP A 67 14.91 3.42 12.63
CA ASP A 67 14.73 2.60 11.41
C ASP A 67 13.26 2.17 11.21
N LEU A 68 12.53 1.87 12.29
CA LEU A 68 11.11 1.49 12.21
C LEU A 68 10.21 2.71 11.93
N LYS A 69 10.51 3.87 12.52
CA LYS A 69 9.80 5.13 12.22
C LYS A 69 10.00 5.56 10.76
N ASP A 70 11.24 5.45 10.29
CA ASP A 70 11.62 5.71 8.91
C ASP A 70 10.90 4.74 7.97
N SER A 71 10.83 3.45 8.33
CA SER A 71 10.12 2.44 7.55
C SER A 71 8.61 2.73 7.46
N ILE A 72 7.96 3.16 8.55
CA ILE A 72 6.53 3.55 8.52
C ILE A 72 6.33 4.74 7.58
N THR A 73 7.18 5.76 7.68
CA THR A 73 7.12 6.94 6.82
C THR A 73 7.35 6.59 5.36
N TYR A 74 8.34 5.73 5.09
CA TYR A 74 8.66 5.25 3.76
C TYR A 74 7.49 4.46 3.15
N MET A 75 6.95 3.48 3.87
CA MET A 75 5.80 2.68 3.41
C MET A 75 4.60 3.55 3.06
N TYR A 76 4.22 4.51 3.92
CA TYR A 76 3.08 5.38 3.62
C TYR A 76 3.26 6.12 2.29
N ASN A 77 4.48 6.63 2.04
CA ASN A 77 4.80 7.33 0.81
C ASN A 77 4.83 6.41 -0.41
N GLU A 78 5.26 5.16 -0.25
CA GLU A 78 5.16 4.15 -1.32
C GLU A 78 3.71 3.79 -1.68
N GLU A 79 2.83 3.58 -0.69
CA GLU A 79 1.42 3.28 -0.96
C GLU A 79 0.73 4.46 -1.68
N LYS A 80 1.04 5.70 -1.27
CA LYS A 80 0.60 6.92 -1.97
C LYS A 80 1.10 6.97 -3.41
N LEU A 81 2.37 6.64 -3.64
CA LEU A 81 2.92 6.54 -4.99
C LEU A 81 2.23 5.46 -5.82
N ALA A 82 2.02 4.27 -5.27
CA ALA A 82 1.33 3.18 -5.96
C ALA A 82 -0.07 3.60 -6.39
N LYS A 83 -0.86 4.21 -5.49
CA LYS A 83 -2.19 4.75 -5.79
C LYS A 83 -2.14 5.74 -6.96
N GLU A 84 -1.24 6.71 -6.92
CA GLU A 84 -1.09 7.72 -7.97
C GLU A 84 -0.66 7.11 -9.31
N VAL A 85 0.29 6.16 -9.31
CA VAL A 85 0.72 5.44 -10.51
C VAL A 85 -0.45 4.71 -11.15
N TYR A 86 -1.24 3.97 -10.37
CA TYR A 86 -2.39 3.25 -10.90
C TYR A 86 -3.43 4.17 -11.53
N LEU A 87 -3.71 5.33 -10.91
CA LEU A 87 -4.62 6.33 -11.47
C LEU A 87 -4.07 6.96 -12.75
N ASN A 88 -2.79 7.34 -12.75
CA ASN A 88 -2.14 7.95 -13.92
C ASN A 88 -2.08 6.98 -15.12
N VAL A 89 -1.84 5.69 -14.88
CA VAL A 89 -1.88 4.67 -15.94
C VAL A 89 -3.32 4.42 -16.39
N TYR A 90 -4.28 4.40 -15.47
CA TYR A 90 -5.70 4.25 -15.81
C TYR A 90 -6.21 5.35 -16.75
N GLU A 91 -5.77 6.60 -16.57
CA GLU A 91 -6.10 7.72 -17.46
C GLU A 91 -5.63 7.48 -18.91
N LYS A 92 -4.48 6.82 -19.08
CA LYS A 92 -3.92 6.49 -20.40
C LYS A 92 -4.50 5.18 -20.96
N GLN A 93 -4.78 4.22 -20.09
CA GLN A 93 -5.27 2.89 -20.44
C GLN A 93 -6.35 2.47 -19.42
N PRO A 94 -7.65 2.63 -19.76
CA PRO A 94 -8.75 2.50 -18.81
C PRO A 94 -9.08 1.04 -18.50
N LEU A 95 -8.20 0.37 -17.76
CA LEU A 95 -8.44 -0.95 -17.19
C LEU A 95 -9.07 -0.80 -15.81
N GLN A 96 -10.30 -1.29 -15.66
CA GLN A 96 -11.05 -1.20 -14.39
C GLN A 96 -10.27 -1.79 -13.21
N GLN A 97 -9.40 -2.79 -13.45
CA GLN A 97 -8.53 -3.38 -12.44
C GLN A 97 -7.59 -2.33 -11.81
N LEU A 98 -6.98 -1.45 -12.61
CA LEU A 98 -6.08 -0.40 -12.11
C LEU A 98 -6.84 0.58 -11.22
N TYR A 99 -8.01 1.03 -11.67
CA TYR A 99 -8.88 1.89 -10.86
C TYR A 99 -9.29 1.21 -9.56
N ASN A 100 -9.69 -0.07 -9.61
CA ASN A 100 -10.10 -0.81 -8.42
C ASN A 100 -8.95 -0.99 -7.43
N ILE A 101 -7.73 -1.25 -7.89
CA ILE A 101 -6.56 -1.35 -7.01
C ILE A 101 -6.32 0.00 -6.32
N ALA A 102 -6.24 1.09 -7.08
CA ALA A 102 -6.02 2.43 -6.53
C ALA A 102 -7.11 2.88 -5.55
N SER A 103 -8.38 2.72 -5.92
CA SER A 103 -9.53 3.26 -5.17
C SER A 103 -10.06 2.35 -4.06
N LYS A 104 -9.51 1.13 -3.92
CA LYS A 104 -9.96 0.18 -2.89
C LYS A 104 -8.81 -0.41 -2.10
N SER A 105 -7.78 -0.92 -2.76
CA SER A 105 -6.66 -1.57 -2.09
C SER A 105 -5.70 -0.55 -1.51
N GLU A 106 -5.20 0.37 -2.33
CA GLU A 106 -4.17 1.32 -1.87
C GLU A 106 -4.68 2.30 -0.82
N ILE A 107 -5.97 2.67 -0.86
CA ILE A 107 -6.60 3.43 0.23
C ILE A 107 -6.50 2.69 1.56
N LYS A 108 -6.75 1.36 1.58
CA LYS A 108 -6.67 0.57 2.81
C LYS A 108 -5.23 0.42 3.30
N HIS A 109 -4.26 0.32 2.39
CA HIS A 109 -2.85 0.29 2.77
C HIS A 109 -2.41 1.63 3.36
N GLU A 110 -2.73 2.75 2.71
CA GLU A 110 -2.49 4.09 3.25
C GLU A 110 -3.13 4.29 4.63
N GLU A 111 -4.38 3.87 4.80
CA GLU A 111 -5.09 3.91 6.09
C GLU A 111 -4.38 3.08 7.16
N ALA A 112 -4.01 1.83 6.85
CA ALA A 112 -3.35 0.94 7.79
C ALA A 112 -1.98 1.47 8.24
N VAL A 113 -1.19 2.05 7.32
CA VAL A 113 0.11 2.64 7.67
C VAL A 113 -0.07 3.97 8.39
N ASN A 114 -1.05 4.79 7.99
CA ASN A 114 -1.37 6.02 8.71
C ASN A 114 -1.85 5.74 10.14
N ASP A 115 -2.60 4.66 10.38
CA ASP A 115 -2.99 4.24 11.72
C ASP A 115 -1.78 3.91 12.60
N LEU A 116 -0.70 3.36 12.03
CA LEU A 116 0.58 3.20 12.74
C LEU A 116 1.23 4.56 13.02
N ALA A 117 1.22 5.49 12.06
CA ALA A 117 1.74 6.84 12.28
C ALA A 117 1.00 7.57 13.40
N VAL A 118 -0.34 7.50 13.42
CA VAL A 118 -1.18 8.04 14.50
C VAL A 118 -0.88 7.34 15.83
N LYS A 119 -0.77 6.00 15.82
CA LYS A 119 -0.42 5.23 17.03
C LYS A 119 0.90 5.70 17.62
N TYR A 120 1.92 5.96 16.81
CA TYR A 120 3.25 6.34 17.30
C TYR A 120 3.53 7.84 17.31
N ASP A 121 2.53 8.66 16.98
CA ASP A 121 2.62 10.13 16.89
C ASP A 121 3.72 10.61 15.94
N LEU A 122 3.81 9.97 14.77
CA LEU A 122 4.85 10.23 13.75
C LEU A 122 4.34 11.21 12.69
N ASN A 123 5.10 12.26 12.41
CA ASN A 123 4.82 13.13 11.27
C ASN A 123 5.40 12.56 9.98
N ILE A 124 4.61 11.74 9.28
CA ILE A 124 4.99 11.10 8.00
C ILE A 124 5.10 12.07 6.81
N THR A 125 4.77 13.35 7.00
CA THR A 125 4.97 14.40 5.98
C THR A 125 6.32 15.11 6.12
N LEU A 126 7.06 14.82 7.20
CA LEU A 126 8.37 15.38 7.48
C LEU A 126 9.37 14.22 7.57
N TYR A 127 10.26 14.14 6.60
CA TYR A 127 11.29 13.11 6.53
C TYR A 127 12.66 13.79 6.29
N PRO A 128 13.73 13.41 7.00
CA PRO A 128 13.83 12.31 7.98
C PRO A 128 13.32 12.66 9.40
N ASP A 129 12.85 13.89 9.64
CA ASP A 129 12.43 14.33 10.97
C ASP A 129 10.99 13.91 11.31
N THR A 130 10.84 12.64 11.67
CA THR A 130 9.54 12.02 11.98
C THR A 130 9.06 12.24 13.41
N ASP A 131 9.93 12.75 14.29
CA ASP A 131 9.66 12.91 15.74
C ASP A 131 8.81 14.15 16.06
N ILE A 132 8.57 14.98 15.06
CA ILE A 132 7.53 16.00 15.13
C ILE A 132 6.18 15.29 15.25
N PRO A 133 5.26 15.76 16.12
CA PRO A 133 3.96 15.13 16.30
C PRO A 133 3.15 15.02 15.01
N TYR A 134 2.31 14.00 14.95
CA TYR A 134 1.41 13.75 13.83
C TYR A 134 0.56 14.99 13.54
N ASP A 135 0.52 15.40 12.28
CA ASP A 135 -0.34 16.50 11.83
C ASP A 135 -1.19 16.07 10.64
N LYS A 136 -2.48 15.84 10.93
CA LYS A 136 -3.49 15.53 9.93
C LYS A 136 -3.61 16.63 8.87
N LYS A 137 -3.43 17.90 9.23
CA LYS A 137 -3.56 19.02 8.28
C LYS A 137 -2.41 19.01 7.27
N SER A 138 -1.18 18.79 7.73
CA SER A 138 -0.02 18.61 6.85
C SER A 138 -0.26 17.45 5.89
N LEU A 139 -0.79 16.32 6.38
CA LEU A 139 -1.11 15.15 5.56
C LEU A 139 -2.19 15.44 4.50
N ASP A 140 -3.26 16.13 4.87
CA ASP A 140 -4.34 16.45 3.93
C ASP A 140 -3.93 17.53 2.90
N SER A 141 -2.93 18.36 3.24
CA SER A 141 -2.33 19.34 2.31
C SER A 141 -1.33 18.72 1.33
N TYR A 142 -1.03 17.44 1.52
CA TYR A 142 -0.03 16.69 0.76
C TYR A 142 -0.58 16.34 -0.62
N GLY A 143 -0.46 17.30 -1.55
CA GLY A 143 -0.96 17.14 -2.91
C GLY A 143 -0.34 15.97 -3.68
N ASN A 144 -0.95 15.65 -4.81
CA ASN A 144 -0.43 14.64 -5.74
C ASN A 144 0.97 15.02 -6.22
N GLY A 145 1.82 14.01 -6.45
CA GLY A 145 3.18 14.17 -6.99
C GLY A 145 4.20 14.78 -6.05
N ARG A 146 3.89 14.89 -4.77
CA ARG A 146 4.80 15.39 -3.73
C ARG A 146 5.04 14.31 -2.69
N TYR A 147 6.31 14.07 -2.36
CA TYR A 147 6.79 13.05 -1.42
C TYR A 147 7.95 13.63 -0.59
N PRO A 148 7.96 13.45 0.75
CA PRO A 148 9.01 13.98 1.63
C PRO A 148 10.23 13.04 1.62
N VAL A 149 10.00 11.77 1.32
CA VAL A 149 11.01 10.75 1.14
C VAL A 149 11.62 10.92 -0.23
N VAL A 150 12.87 11.38 -0.27
CA VAL A 150 13.61 11.70 -1.51
C VAL A 150 13.59 10.53 -2.50
N ALA A 151 13.84 9.31 -2.05
CA ALA A 151 13.83 8.13 -2.92
C ALA A 151 12.46 7.90 -3.59
N VAL A 152 11.35 8.15 -2.89
CA VAL A 152 10.00 8.03 -3.45
C VAL A 152 9.70 9.16 -4.43
N GLN A 153 10.18 10.38 -4.13
CA GLN A 153 10.07 11.50 -5.07
C GLN A 153 10.85 11.22 -6.37
N GLU A 154 12.05 10.68 -6.27
CA GLU A 154 12.85 10.29 -7.45
C GLU A 154 12.14 9.22 -8.30
N LEU A 155 11.46 8.27 -7.67
CA LEU A 155 10.63 7.29 -8.40
C LEU A 155 9.47 7.97 -9.14
N TYR A 156 8.80 8.93 -8.50
CA TYR A 156 7.72 9.69 -9.13
C TYR A 156 8.21 10.52 -10.33
N ASP A 157 9.35 11.18 -10.18
CA ASP A 157 9.92 12.07 -11.21
C ASP A 157 10.39 11.31 -12.47
N MET A 158 10.52 9.98 -12.40
CA MET A 158 10.86 9.11 -13.53
C MET A 158 9.65 8.63 -14.37
N LEU A 159 8.41 8.90 -13.93
CA LEU A 159 7.17 8.44 -14.58
C LEU A 159 6.79 9.29 -15.80
#